data_AF-A0A9P8E5A7-F1
#
_entry.id   AF-A0A9P8E5A7-F1
#
_cell.length_a   1.000
_cell.length_b   1.000
_cell.length_c   1.000
_cell.angle_alpha   90.00
_cell.angle_beta   90.00
_cell.angle_gamma   90.00
#
_symmetry.space_group_name_H-M   'P 1'
#
loop_
_entity.id
_entity.type
_entity.pdbx_description
1 polymer ?
#
loop_
_entity_poly.entity_id
_entity_poly.type
_entity_poly.pdbx_seq_one_letter_code
_entity_poly.pdbx_strand_id
1 'polypeptide(L)'
;MSTFDGIIREFPYIRIDNFTNYPDEPPPLACFLSHVHSDHLKGLESFKSTFIYCTAQTRELLLRLEKYPHRMNFARGILESRKQTYRRLKNHIKPIPLETPTEIELAPGKSIRVTLFDANHCLGSCMFLIEGNGKAILYTGDLRSEQWWVNTLIRNPVLLPYTKGTQRLDNIYLDTTFTSNDALEYEMLSKAEGLDELIKKASQHPPETIFYLNTWTFGYEEAWVALSAALKTRVHLDDYRWRLYSSQRDQPTCYGPQTAPLVGYKLGNHEHPGCLTNSLEGARIHSCERGTRCEVFQNPNVVWITPIIARHKGYEVAEIGAGGGHGDLNQTHSLELYDLGSVQQLLAICNRALQARPELKEPMKEWFSNLMNNGKESIDLDLEILRDEVEITSQDGRPDDEFDMDNLPIDKLVPALTRLITGKSKQEEEDRIKQERQIVS
;
A
#
# COMPACT_ATOMS: atom_id res chain seq x y z
N MET A 1 -2.06 8.96 6.23
CA MET A 1 -1.68 9.85 5.11
C MET A 1 -0.63 10.83 5.60
N SER A 2 0.57 10.68 5.07
CA SER A 2 1.69 11.60 5.31
C SER A 2 1.33 13.04 4.91
N THR A 3 1.56 13.99 5.81
CA THR A 3 1.44 15.44 5.54
C THR A 3 2.78 16.06 5.11
N PHE A 4 3.82 15.25 4.96
CA PHE A 4 5.15 15.73 4.61
C PHE A 4 5.26 16.09 3.12
N ASP A 5 5.83 17.25 2.81
CA ASP A 5 5.98 17.76 1.44
C ASP A 5 7.16 17.14 0.68
N GLY A 6 7.91 16.26 1.33
CA GLY A 6 9.12 15.62 0.80
C GLY A 6 10.36 16.50 0.81
N ILE A 7 10.28 17.75 1.29
CA ILE A 7 11.38 18.70 1.28
C ILE A 7 12.20 18.57 2.56
N ILE A 8 13.47 18.20 2.40
CA ILE A 8 14.44 18.17 3.50
C ILE A 8 15.12 19.54 3.58
N ARG A 9 14.91 20.27 4.67
CA ARG A 9 15.30 21.68 4.81
C ARG A 9 16.81 21.86 4.79
N GLU A 10 17.52 20.91 5.38
CA GLU A 10 18.98 20.85 5.41
C GLU A 10 19.59 20.46 4.05
N PHE A 11 18.79 19.81 3.20
CA PHE A 11 19.20 19.29 1.89
C PHE A 11 18.13 19.65 0.83
N PRO A 12 17.93 20.93 0.49
CA PRO A 12 16.78 21.38 -0.32
C PRO A 12 16.79 20.86 -1.77
N TYR A 13 17.87 20.21 -2.18
CA TYR A 13 18.08 19.62 -3.50
C TYR A 13 17.77 18.12 -3.55
N ILE A 14 17.28 17.52 -2.45
CA ILE A 14 16.73 16.17 -2.45
C ILE A 14 15.23 16.20 -2.17
N ARG A 15 14.54 15.12 -2.55
CA ARG A 15 13.14 14.86 -2.16
C ARG A 15 13.00 13.45 -1.61
N ILE A 16 12.14 13.24 -0.63
CA ILE A 16 11.88 11.92 -0.05
C ILE A 16 10.36 11.68 -0.01
N ASP A 17 9.89 10.54 -0.53
CA ASP A 17 8.50 10.04 -0.46
C ASP A 17 7.39 10.95 -1.04
N ASN A 18 7.76 12.10 -1.59
CA ASN A 18 6.86 12.98 -2.32
C ASN A 18 7.62 13.54 -3.53
N PHE A 19 7.13 13.18 -4.70
CA PHE A 19 7.71 13.47 -6.01
C PHE A 19 6.95 14.57 -6.76
N THR A 20 6.06 15.27 -6.06
CA THR A 20 5.33 16.41 -6.59
C THR A 20 6.31 17.48 -7.04
N ASN A 21 6.08 18.03 -8.23
CA ASN A 21 6.84 19.17 -8.70
C ASN A 21 6.25 20.45 -8.10
N TYR A 22 7.06 21.18 -7.33
CA TYR A 22 6.68 22.45 -6.73
C TYR A 22 7.29 23.60 -7.56
N PRO A 23 6.48 24.43 -8.24
CA PRO A 23 6.99 25.46 -9.16
C PRO A 23 7.94 26.48 -8.50
N ASP A 24 7.72 26.76 -7.22
CA ASP A 24 8.50 27.73 -6.45
C ASP A 24 9.78 27.13 -5.83
N GLU A 25 10.00 25.83 -5.97
CA GLU A 25 11.15 25.11 -5.42
C GLU A 25 12.09 24.61 -6.53
N PRO A 26 13.41 24.53 -6.27
CA PRO A 26 14.33 23.98 -7.24
C PRO A 26 14.04 22.48 -7.49
N PRO A 27 14.20 21.99 -8.74
CA PRO A 27 14.08 20.57 -9.04
C PRO A 27 15.06 19.72 -8.21
N PRO A 28 14.66 18.52 -7.74
CA PRO A 28 15.55 17.64 -7.02
C PRO A 28 16.68 17.10 -7.90
N LEU A 29 17.89 17.05 -7.33
CA LEU A 29 19.07 16.40 -7.89
C LEU A 29 19.13 14.90 -7.52
N ALA A 30 18.45 14.49 -6.45
CA ALA A 30 18.21 13.10 -6.08
C ALA A 30 16.85 12.96 -5.39
N CYS A 31 16.18 11.83 -5.57
CA CYS A 31 14.99 11.48 -4.81
C CYS A 31 15.21 10.18 -4.03
N PHE A 32 14.47 10.00 -2.95
CA PHE A 32 14.52 8.80 -2.12
C PHE A 32 13.10 8.26 -1.91
N LEU A 33 12.99 6.94 -1.83
CA LEU A 33 11.73 6.25 -1.54
C LEU A 33 11.94 5.27 -0.39
N SER A 34 11.30 5.54 0.75
CA SER A 34 11.40 4.72 1.95
C SER A 34 10.74 3.35 1.74
N HIS A 35 9.53 3.33 1.17
CA HIS A 35 8.74 2.13 0.90
C HIS A 35 7.66 2.39 -0.17
N VAL A 36 6.85 1.37 -0.52
CA VAL A 36 5.94 1.41 -1.67
C VAL A 36 4.47 1.73 -1.36
N HIS A 37 4.14 2.18 -0.14
CA HIS A 37 2.76 2.59 0.16
C HIS A 37 2.36 3.80 -0.67
N SER A 38 1.11 3.81 -1.14
CA SER A 38 0.62 4.80 -2.12
C SER A 38 0.77 6.25 -1.68
N ASP A 39 0.62 6.56 -0.39
CA ASP A 39 0.79 7.92 0.13
C ASP A 39 2.24 8.41 0.16
N HIS A 40 3.21 7.51 -0.08
CA HIS A 40 4.64 7.83 -0.29
C HIS A 40 5.03 7.85 -1.77
N LEU A 41 4.07 7.72 -2.69
CA LEU A 41 4.30 7.72 -4.15
C LEU A 41 3.71 8.96 -4.85
N LYS A 42 3.26 9.97 -4.08
CA LYS A 42 2.61 11.17 -4.61
C LYS A 42 3.49 11.86 -5.66
N GLY A 43 2.94 12.10 -6.85
CA GLY A 43 3.65 12.74 -7.97
C GLY A 43 4.59 11.82 -8.77
N LEU A 44 4.77 10.56 -8.36
CA LEU A 44 5.72 9.65 -9.02
C LEU A 44 5.29 9.27 -10.45
N GLU A 45 3.98 9.23 -10.72
CA GLU A 45 3.45 8.89 -12.05
C GLU A 45 3.89 9.87 -13.14
N SER A 46 4.03 11.16 -12.81
CA SER A 46 4.45 12.22 -13.75
C SER A 46 5.95 12.54 -13.66
N PHE A 47 6.71 11.83 -12.81
CA PHE A 47 8.13 12.07 -12.55
C PHE A 47 9.03 11.72 -13.74
N LYS A 48 9.95 12.62 -14.14
CA LYS A 48 10.66 12.53 -15.43
C LYS A 48 12.19 12.53 -15.42
N SER A 49 12.87 12.98 -14.37
CA SER A 49 14.25 13.47 -14.58
C SER A 49 15.35 13.04 -13.61
N THR A 50 15.04 12.45 -12.46
CA THR A 50 16.04 12.27 -11.39
C THR A 50 16.15 10.83 -10.93
N PHE A 51 17.30 10.40 -10.42
CA PHE A 51 17.43 9.07 -9.82
C PHE A 51 16.66 8.97 -8.50
N ILE A 52 16.06 7.80 -8.27
CA ILE A 52 15.35 7.46 -7.05
C ILE A 52 16.15 6.40 -6.32
N TYR A 53 16.54 6.67 -5.09
CA TYR A 53 17.30 5.75 -4.25
C TYR A 53 16.39 5.09 -3.20
N CYS A 54 16.47 3.77 -3.08
CA CYS A 54 15.65 2.98 -2.14
C CYS A 54 16.34 1.64 -1.85
N THR A 55 15.70 0.76 -1.08
CA THR A 55 16.16 -0.63 -0.94
C THR A 55 15.96 -1.42 -2.25
N ALA A 56 16.67 -2.55 -2.38
CA ALA A 56 16.47 -3.46 -3.51
C ALA A 56 15.04 -4.02 -3.54
N GLN A 57 14.48 -4.31 -2.37
CA GLN A 57 13.13 -4.85 -2.23
C GLN A 57 12.07 -3.85 -2.68
N THR A 58 12.17 -2.60 -2.22
CA THR A 58 11.29 -1.48 -2.64
C THR A 58 11.34 -1.29 -4.15
N ARG A 59 12.52 -1.37 -4.78
CA ARG A 59 12.66 -1.29 -6.24
C ARG A 59 11.88 -2.39 -6.96
N GLU A 60 12.03 -3.65 -6.52
CA GLU A 60 11.39 -4.78 -7.20
C GLU A 60 9.87 -4.75 -7.05
N LEU A 61 9.35 -4.35 -5.88
CA LEU A 61 7.93 -4.13 -5.65
C LEU A 61 7.38 -3.00 -6.54
N LEU A 62 8.03 -1.82 -6.51
CA LEU A 62 7.61 -0.64 -7.25
C LEU A 62 7.46 -0.91 -8.76
N LEU A 63 8.42 -1.61 -9.35
CA LEU A 63 8.43 -1.93 -10.78
C LEU A 63 7.32 -2.91 -11.21
N ARG A 64 6.64 -3.54 -10.25
CA ARG A 64 5.58 -4.53 -10.48
C ARG A 64 4.22 -4.07 -9.99
N LEU A 65 4.12 -2.88 -9.40
CA LEU A 65 2.83 -2.28 -9.09
C LEU A 65 2.00 -2.10 -10.36
N GLU A 66 0.73 -2.48 -10.28
CA GLU A 66 -0.29 -2.38 -11.32
C GLU A 66 -1.47 -1.68 -10.66
N LYS A 67 -2.06 -0.65 -11.29
CA LYS A 67 -3.29 -0.04 -10.77
C LYS A 67 -4.40 -1.08 -10.72
N TYR A 68 -5.28 -0.98 -9.73
CA TYR A 68 -6.38 -1.92 -9.55
C TYR A 68 -7.20 -2.20 -10.82
N PRO A 69 -7.65 -1.20 -11.60
CA PRO A 69 -8.44 -1.45 -12.80
C PRO A 69 -7.69 -2.33 -13.81
N HIS A 70 -6.39 -2.07 -14.01
CA HIS A 70 -5.58 -2.82 -14.96
C HIS A 70 -5.34 -4.27 -14.51
N ARG A 71 -4.99 -4.50 -13.24
CA ARG A 71 -4.75 -5.86 -12.74
C ARG A 71 -6.04 -6.68 -12.69
N MET A 72 -7.17 -6.06 -12.33
CA MET A 72 -8.46 -6.74 -12.26
C MET A 72 -9.03 -7.05 -13.66
N ASN A 73 -8.92 -6.10 -14.61
CA ASN A 73 -9.32 -6.35 -15.99
C ASN A 73 -8.46 -7.43 -16.64
N PHE A 74 -7.15 -7.47 -16.36
CA PHE A 74 -6.30 -8.58 -16.79
C PHE A 74 -6.72 -9.91 -16.17
N ALA A 75 -6.95 -9.97 -14.85
CA ALA A 75 -7.37 -11.19 -14.16
C ALA A 75 -8.73 -11.72 -14.65
N ARG A 76 -9.61 -10.82 -15.12
CA ARG A 76 -10.90 -11.16 -15.74
C ARG A 76 -10.78 -11.57 -17.21
N GLY A 77 -9.62 -11.38 -17.84
CA GLY A 77 -9.38 -11.66 -19.26
C GLY A 77 -9.84 -10.55 -20.22
N ILE A 78 -10.12 -9.35 -19.69
CA ILE A 78 -10.52 -8.18 -20.47
C ILE A 78 -9.29 -7.52 -21.12
N LEU A 79 -8.16 -7.45 -20.40
CA LEU A 79 -6.90 -6.97 -20.97
C LEU A 79 -6.04 -8.14 -21.44
N GLU A 80 -5.48 -8.02 -22.64
CA GLU A 80 -4.52 -8.99 -23.19
C GLU A 80 -3.16 -8.95 -22.49
N SER A 81 -2.80 -7.82 -21.89
CA SER A 81 -1.50 -7.62 -21.25
C SER A 81 -1.58 -6.80 -19.96
N ARG A 82 -0.59 -7.02 -19.08
CA ARG A 82 -0.50 -6.33 -17.79
C ARG A 82 0.11 -4.94 -17.96
N LYS A 83 -0.50 -3.93 -17.32
CA LYS A 83 -0.01 -2.53 -17.30
C LYS A 83 0.63 -2.21 -15.95
N GLN A 84 1.96 -2.29 -15.90
CA GLN A 84 2.77 -1.94 -14.72
C GLN A 84 3.00 -0.42 -14.66
N THR A 85 2.53 0.22 -13.60
CA THR A 85 2.48 1.69 -13.46
C THR A 85 3.86 2.34 -13.57
N TYR A 86 4.85 1.77 -12.88
CA TYR A 86 6.18 2.40 -12.73
C TYR A 86 7.30 1.69 -13.51
N ARG A 87 6.97 0.75 -14.40
CA ARG A 87 7.98 -0.03 -15.17
C ARG A 87 8.98 0.86 -15.91
N ARG A 88 8.53 2.02 -16.40
CA ARG A 88 9.36 3.04 -17.09
C ARG A 88 10.53 3.56 -16.24
N LEU A 89 10.44 3.46 -14.91
CA LEU A 89 11.45 3.95 -13.97
C LEU A 89 12.59 2.94 -13.72
N LYS A 90 12.59 1.76 -14.36
CA LYS A 90 13.58 0.69 -14.15
C LYS A 90 15.04 1.14 -14.13
N ASN A 91 15.39 2.08 -15.01
CA ASN A 91 16.76 2.61 -15.13
C ASN A 91 17.03 3.82 -14.22
N HIS A 92 15.98 4.40 -13.64
CA HIS A 92 16.05 5.57 -12.75
C HIS A 92 16.13 5.18 -11.28
N ILE A 93 15.62 4.00 -10.90
CA ILE A 93 15.64 3.52 -9.53
C ILE A 93 16.96 2.81 -9.23
N LYS A 94 17.68 3.28 -8.22
CA LYS A 94 19.02 2.83 -7.81
C LYS A 94 18.95 2.24 -6.40
N PRO A 95 19.09 0.92 -6.25
CA PRO A 95 19.03 0.30 -4.94
C PRO A 95 20.31 0.59 -4.13
N ILE A 96 20.16 0.86 -2.83
CA ILE A 96 21.24 0.99 -1.85
C ILE A 96 21.07 -0.14 -0.81
N PRO A 97 22.14 -0.90 -0.49
CA PRO A 97 22.07 -1.90 0.57
C PRO A 97 21.91 -1.25 1.96
N LEU A 98 21.21 -1.95 2.85
CA LEU A 98 21.05 -1.52 4.24
C LEU A 98 22.40 -1.42 4.94
N GLU A 99 22.47 -0.53 5.92
CA GLU A 99 23.57 -0.31 6.86
C GLU A 99 24.93 -0.03 6.19
N THR A 100 24.92 0.38 4.93
CA THR A 100 26.11 0.60 4.12
C THR A 100 26.21 2.08 3.72
N PRO A 101 27.13 2.85 4.33
CA PRO A 101 27.32 4.26 3.98
C PRO A 101 27.71 4.40 2.51
N THR A 102 26.91 5.16 1.76
CA THR A 102 27.04 5.29 0.31
C THR A 102 27.14 6.77 -0.07
N GLU A 103 28.21 7.16 -0.75
CA GLU A 103 28.34 8.50 -1.31
C GLU A 103 27.54 8.64 -2.61
N ILE A 104 26.77 9.71 -2.71
CA ILE A 104 25.97 10.07 -3.88
C ILE A 104 26.42 11.45 -4.34
N GLU A 105 27.00 11.53 -5.54
CA GLU A 105 27.26 12.79 -6.23
C GLU A 105 25.98 13.31 -6.86
N LEU A 106 25.58 14.53 -6.46
CA LEU A 106 24.33 15.17 -6.89
C LEU A 106 24.56 16.14 -8.03
N ALA A 107 25.72 16.78 -8.02
CA ALA A 107 26.24 17.66 -9.05
C ALA A 107 27.77 17.75 -8.87
N PRO A 108 28.52 18.24 -9.87
CA PRO A 108 29.98 18.38 -9.76
C PRO A 108 30.38 19.13 -8.48
N GLY A 109 31.18 18.48 -7.64
CA GLY A 109 31.65 19.04 -6.37
C GLY A 109 30.60 19.09 -5.24
N LYS A 110 29.45 18.43 -5.41
CA LYS A 110 28.37 18.36 -4.42
C LYS A 110 27.94 16.92 -4.22
N SER A 111 28.26 16.37 -3.05
CA SER A 111 27.88 15.02 -2.65
C SER A 111 27.19 15.00 -1.29
N ILE A 112 26.43 13.94 -1.07
CA ILE A 112 25.88 13.55 0.23
C ILE A 112 26.27 12.11 0.51
N ARG A 113 26.38 11.74 1.78
CA ARG A 113 26.48 10.35 2.22
C ARG A 113 25.12 9.91 2.75
N VAL A 114 24.65 8.76 2.28
CA VAL A 114 23.36 8.18 2.67
C VAL A 114 23.58 6.77 3.20
N THR A 115 22.93 6.45 4.32
CA THR A 115 22.88 5.09 4.88
C THR A 115 21.42 4.72 5.14
N LEU A 116 21.00 3.55 4.66
CA LEU A 116 19.63 3.05 4.87
C LEU A 116 19.60 2.13 6.10
N PHE A 117 18.52 2.16 6.87
CA PHE A 117 18.28 1.24 7.98
C PHE A 117 16.88 0.62 7.85
N ASP A 118 16.70 -0.62 8.24
CA ASP A 118 15.39 -1.27 8.24
C ASP A 118 14.40 -0.50 9.12
N ALA A 119 13.21 -0.18 8.60
CA ALA A 119 12.20 0.61 9.33
C ALA A 119 11.20 -0.25 10.12
N ASN A 120 11.27 -1.59 10.03
CA ASN A 120 10.34 -2.50 10.68
C ASN A 120 8.86 -2.23 10.33
N HIS A 121 8.57 -1.69 9.15
CA HIS A 121 7.20 -1.34 8.70
C HIS A 121 6.63 -2.39 7.75
N CYS A 122 7.18 -2.47 6.54
CA CYS A 122 6.85 -3.48 5.53
C CYS A 122 8.10 -4.01 4.81
N LEU A 123 7.95 -4.99 3.93
CA LEU A 123 9.05 -5.51 3.11
C LEU A 123 9.77 -4.37 2.36
N GLY A 124 11.07 -4.22 2.61
CA GLY A 124 11.91 -3.21 1.97
C GLY A 124 11.82 -1.80 2.55
N SER A 125 10.96 -1.56 3.55
CA SER A 125 10.86 -0.27 4.22
C SER A 125 12.18 0.14 4.89
N CYS A 126 12.53 1.43 4.78
CA CYS A 126 13.78 1.92 5.33
C CYS A 126 13.74 3.37 5.82
N MET A 127 14.58 3.65 6.81
CA MET A 127 15.00 4.99 7.23
C MET A 127 16.22 5.44 6.43
N PHE A 128 16.43 6.75 6.30
CA PHE A 128 17.60 7.36 5.70
C PHE A 128 18.36 8.23 6.71
N LEU A 129 19.62 7.88 7.01
CA LEU A 129 20.59 8.82 7.55
C LEU A 129 21.27 9.54 6.39
N ILE A 130 21.16 10.86 6.34
CA ILE A 130 21.74 11.69 5.28
C ILE A 130 22.70 12.69 5.89
N GLU A 131 23.93 12.68 5.39
CA GLU A 131 25.05 13.49 5.89
C GLU A 131 25.69 14.27 4.74
N GLY A 132 25.99 15.54 4.95
CA GLY A 132 26.66 16.37 3.93
C GLY A 132 26.72 17.84 4.34
N ASN A 133 27.73 18.56 3.88
CA ASN A 133 27.92 19.99 4.18
C ASN A 133 27.87 20.34 5.68
N GLY A 134 28.39 19.46 6.54
CA GLY A 134 28.37 19.64 8.00
C GLY A 134 26.99 19.47 8.65
N LYS A 135 26.01 18.94 7.90
CA LYS A 135 24.66 18.62 8.37
C LYS A 135 24.43 17.12 8.40
N ALA A 136 23.57 16.67 9.32
CA ALA A 136 23.13 15.30 9.43
C ALA A 136 21.65 15.23 9.81
N ILE A 137 20.83 14.49 9.06
CA ILE A 137 19.41 14.26 9.38
C ILE A 137 19.09 12.78 9.37
N LEU A 138 18.05 12.41 10.11
CA LEU A 138 17.43 11.09 10.03
C LEU A 138 16.00 11.25 9.52
N TYR A 139 15.67 10.63 8.39
CA TYR A 139 14.30 10.50 7.91
C TYR A 139 13.82 9.08 8.18
N THR A 140 12.72 8.91 8.90
CA THR A 140 12.28 7.58 9.33
C THR A 140 11.48 6.82 8.28
N GLY A 141 10.84 7.52 7.33
CA GLY A 141 9.68 6.94 6.65
C GLY A 141 8.62 6.55 7.68
N ASP A 142 7.80 5.58 7.34
CA ASP A 142 6.91 4.90 8.30
C ASP A 142 7.70 3.83 9.04
N LEU A 143 7.49 3.71 10.35
CA LEU A 143 8.22 2.73 11.17
C LEU A 143 7.38 2.12 12.30
N ARG A 144 7.85 0.96 12.80
CA ARG A 144 7.36 0.38 14.07
C ARG A 144 8.49 0.32 15.09
N SER A 145 8.49 1.25 16.03
CA SER A 145 9.56 1.46 17.02
C SER A 145 9.50 0.52 18.23
N GLU A 146 9.54 -0.79 18.01
CA GLU A 146 9.58 -1.76 19.11
C GLU A 146 10.91 -1.70 19.86
N GLN A 147 10.90 -1.97 21.17
CA GLN A 147 12.09 -1.82 22.02
C GLN A 147 13.28 -2.65 21.54
N TRP A 148 13.05 -3.88 21.05
CA TRP A 148 14.10 -4.73 20.51
C TRP A 148 14.74 -4.11 19.26
N TRP A 149 13.92 -3.50 18.39
CA TRP A 149 14.36 -2.85 17.16
C TRP A 149 15.09 -1.53 17.47
N VAL A 150 14.59 -0.72 18.41
CA VAL A 150 15.33 0.47 18.87
C VAL A 150 16.70 0.08 19.43
N ASN A 151 16.79 -1.06 20.14
CA ASN A 151 18.06 -1.56 20.65
C ASN A 151 19.03 -2.00 19.53
N THR A 152 18.55 -2.42 18.35
CA THR A 152 19.44 -2.69 17.20
C THR A 152 20.04 -1.39 16.67
N LEU A 153 19.24 -0.33 16.55
CA LEU A 153 19.73 0.99 16.12
C LEU A 153 20.78 1.57 17.07
N ILE A 154 20.56 1.47 18.38
CA ILE A 154 21.51 1.96 19.40
C ILE A 154 22.88 1.26 19.29
N ARG A 155 22.90 0.02 18.81
CA ARG A 155 24.11 -0.81 18.66
C ARG A 155 24.70 -0.75 17.25
N ASN A 156 23.99 -0.17 16.28
CA ASN A 156 24.43 -0.12 14.89
C ASN A 156 25.73 0.72 14.78
N PRO A 157 26.84 0.18 14.23
CA PRO A 157 28.12 0.88 14.17
C PRO A 157 28.09 2.23 13.47
N VAL A 158 27.24 2.41 12.45
CA VAL A 158 27.11 3.66 11.70
C VAL A 158 26.35 4.71 12.51
N LEU A 159 25.40 4.29 13.35
CA LEU A 159 24.63 5.20 14.22
C LEU A 159 25.31 5.50 15.55
N LEU A 160 26.33 4.73 15.97
CA LEU A 160 27.05 4.95 17.23
C LEU A 160 27.50 6.39 17.47
N PRO A 161 28.01 7.16 16.47
CA PRO A 161 28.39 8.54 16.70
C PRO A 161 27.22 9.40 17.20
N TYR A 162 26.02 9.17 16.68
CA TYR A 162 24.80 9.89 17.06
C TYR A 162 24.21 9.37 18.37
N THR A 163 24.18 8.05 18.58
CA THR A 163 23.57 7.44 19.76
C THR A 163 24.46 7.50 21.01
N LYS A 164 25.78 7.68 20.83
CA LYS A 164 26.75 7.93 21.91
C LYS A 164 27.13 9.40 22.07
N GLY A 165 26.58 10.28 21.23
CA GLY A 165 26.69 11.73 21.37
C GLY A 165 28.02 12.34 20.92
N THR A 166 28.83 11.64 20.11
CA THR A 166 30.01 12.27 19.46
C THR A 166 29.64 13.07 18.22
N GLN A 167 28.46 12.82 17.65
CA GLN A 167 27.82 13.62 16.62
C GLN A 167 26.38 13.92 17.01
N ARG A 168 25.78 14.95 16.40
CA ARG A 168 24.39 15.37 16.64
C ARG A 168 23.66 15.45 15.32
N LEU A 169 22.44 14.91 15.27
CA LEU A 169 21.52 15.14 14.17
C LEU A 169 20.97 16.57 14.26
N ASP A 170 20.98 17.28 13.14
CA ASP A 170 20.33 18.58 13.01
C ASP A 170 18.80 18.43 13.13
N ASN A 171 18.25 17.37 12.54
CA ASN A 171 16.81 17.12 12.54
C ASN A 171 16.46 15.62 12.42
N ILE A 172 15.27 15.26 12.91
CA ILE A 172 14.64 13.96 12.69
C ILE A 172 13.27 14.21 12.06
N TYR A 173 13.08 13.69 10.86
CA TYR A 173 11.77 13.64 10.20
C TYR A 173 11.12 12.32 10.60
N LEU A 174 10.18 12.40 11.52
CA LEU A 174 9.66 11.28 12.30
C LEU A 174 8.24 10.88 11.87
N ASP A 175 7.98 9.58 11.81
CA ASP A 175 6.63 9.02 11.76
C ASP A 175 5.87 9.37 13.04
N THR A 176 4.82 10.18 12.87
CA THR A 176 3.96 10.66 13.94
C THR A 176 2.55 10.07 13.89
N THR A 177 2.35 8.96 13.17
CA THR A 177 1.02 8.35 12.96
C THR A 177 0.25 8.14 14.27
N PHE A 178 0.94 7.69 15.32
CA PHE A 178 0.35 7.40 16.63
C PHE A 178 0.94 8.25 17.76
N THR A 179 1.30 9.51 17.49
CA THR A 179 1.83 10.43 18.52
C THR A 179 0.80 11.41 19.08
N SER A 180 -0.50 11.27 18.76
CA SER A 180 -1.56 12.11 19.32
C SER A 180 -1.81 11.78 20.81
N ASN A 181 -2.35 12.73 21.58
CA ASN A 181 -2.68 12.49 22.99
C ASN A 181 -3.70 11.34 23.16
N ASP A 182 -4.59 11.16 22.18
CA ASP A 182 -5.56 10.06 22.17
C ASP A 182 -4.88 8.70 21.96
N ALA A 183 -3.66 8.65 21.39
CA ALA A 183 -2.89 7.43 21.19
C ALA A 183 -2.55 6.72 22.52
N LEU A 184 -2.48 7.47 23.63
CA LEU A 184 -2.29 6.89 24.98
C LEU A 184 -3.49 6.07 25.45
N GLU A 185 -4.66 6.25 24.85
CA GLU A 185 -5.86 5.45 25.14
C GLU A 185 -5.92 4.15 24.33
N TYR A 186 -4.98 3.96 23.39
CA TYR A 186 -4.87 2.74 22.57
C TYR A 186 -3.84 1.80 23.17
N GLU A 187 -4.27 0.58 23.46
CA GLU A 187 -3.39 -0.54 23.76
C GLU A 187 -2.86 -1.08 22.42
N MET A 188 -1.58 -0.80 22.17
CA MET A 188 -0.85 -1.32 21.02
C MET A 188 0.05 -2.46 21.45
N LEU A 189 -0.32 -3.68 21.06
CA LEU A 189 0.50 -4.85 21.32
C LEU A 189 1.78 -4.83 20.49
N SER A 190 2.80 -5.53 20.97
CA SER A 190 3.97 -5.84 20.15
C SER A 190 3.57 -6.74 18.97
N LYS A 191 4.37 -6.73 17.90
CA LYS A 191 4.17 -7.66 16.76
C LYS A 191 4.17 -9.11 17.25
N ALA A 192 5.07 -9.45 18.16
CA ALA A 192 5.16 -10.80 18.73
C ALA A 192 3.88 -11.22 19.47
N GLU A 193 3.28 -10.34 20.26
CA GLU A 193 2.02 -10.61 20.97
C GLU A 193 0.84 -10.73 20.00
N GLY A 194 0.74 -9.87 18.98
CA GLY A 194 -0.28 -9.97 17.94
C GLY A 194 -0.18 -11.28 17.15
N LEU A 195 1.04 -11.67 16.76
CA LEU A 195 1.29 -12.95 16.08
C LEU A 195 0.98 -14.16 16.97
N ASP A 196 1.32 -14.12 18.25
CA ASP A 196 0.98 -15.18 19.20
C ASP A 196 -0.54 -15.33 19.38
N GLU A 197 -1.27 -14.20 19.48
CA GLU A 197 -2.73 -14.20 19.53
C GLU A 197 -3.34 -14.82 18.25
N LEU A 198 -2.88 -14.37 17.08
CA LEU A 198 -3.27 -14.89 15.77
C LEU A 198 -3.05 -16.41 15.67
N ILE A 199 -1.85 -16.89 16.04
CA ILE A 199 -1.50 -18.31 16.02
C ILE A 199 -2.41 -19.10 16.96
N LYS A 200 -2.62 -18.62 18.19
CA LYS A 200 -3.47 -19.30 19.19
C LYS A 200 -4.90 -19.45 18.70
N LYS A 201 -5.50 -18.37 18.17
CA LYS A 201 -6.86 -18.39 17.61
C LYS A 201 -6.95 -19.33 16.41
N ALA A 202 -6.03 -19.24 15.46
CA ALA A 202 -6.02 -20.11 14.28
C ALA A 202 -5.84 -21.60 14.64
N SER A 203 -5.00 -21.91 15.63
CA SER A 203 -4.69 -23.28 16.05
C SER A 203 -5.82 -23.98 16.81
N GLN A 204 -6.83 -23.25 17.29
CA GLN A 204 -8.02 -23.82 17.94
C GLN A 204 -9.01 -24.44 16.95
N HIS A 205 -8.88 -24.12 15.66
CA HIS A 205 -9.75 -24.66 14.63
C HIS A 205 -9.29 -26.06 14.14
N PRO A 206 -10.19 -26.88 13.58
CA PRO A 206 -9.84 -28.18 13.03
C PRO A 206 -8.71 -28.14 11.99
N PRO A 207 -7.89 -29.20 11.86
CA PRO A 207 -6.78 -29.26 10.89
C PRO A 207 -7.16 -29.12 9.41
N GLU A 208 -8.44 -29.26 9.05
CA GLU A 208 -8.92 -29.06 7.67
C GLU A 208 -9.48 -27.65 7.42
N THR A 209 -9.42 -26.78 8.43
CA THR A 209 -9.96 -25.43 8.32
C THR A 209 -9.19 -24.63 7.27
N ILE A 210 -9.96 -23.97 6.39
CA ILE A 210 -9.48 -23.00 5.42
C ILE A 210 -9.61 -21.60 6.03
N PHE A 211 -8.53 -20.84 5.96
CA PHE A 211 -8.43 -19.48 6.46
C PHE A 211 -8.28 -18.51 5.31
N TYR A 212 -8.91 -17.36 5.43
CA TYR A 212 -8.66 -16.20 4.58
C TYR A 212 -8.10 -15.07 5.43
N LEU A 213 -6.87 -14.63 5.14
CA LEU A 213 -6.26 -13.46 5.76
C LEU A 213 -6.50 -12.23 4.88
N ASN A 214 -7.22 -11.25 5.42
CA ASN A 214 -7.53 -10.02 4.69
C ASN A 214 -6.35 -9.03 4.73
N THR A 215 -5.41 -9.16 3.79
CA THR A 215 -4.29 -8.23 3.62
C THR A 215 -4.62 -7.20 2.55
N TRP A 216 -4.80 -5.93 2.92
CA TRP A 216 -5.18 -4.85 2.00
C TRP A 216 -4.03 -3.90 1.64
N THR A 217 -2.91 -3.99 2.34
CA THR A 217 -1.65 -3.26 2.08
C THR A 217 -0.42 -4.17 2.31
N PHE A 218 0.79 -3.66 2.06
CA PHE A 218 2.05 -4.28 2.45
C PHE A 218 2.28 -4.17 3.97
N GLY A 219 2.97 -5.11 4.61
CA GLY A 219 3.21 -5.12 6.07
C GLY A 219 2.75 -6.39 6.79
N TYR A 220 1.96 -7.25 6.14
CA TYR A 220 1.46 -8.50 6.73
C TYR A 220 2.39 -9.71 6.54
N GLU A 221 3.61 -9.49 6.04
CA GLU A 221 4.54 -10.55 5.66
C GLU A 221 4.87 -11.47 6.84
N GLU A 222 5.07 -10.92 8.04
CA GLU A 222 5.33 -11.72 9.23
C GLU A 222 4.11 -12.56 9.65
N ALA A 223 2.89 -12.06 9.46
CA ALA A 223 1.66 -12.82 9.71
C ALA A 223 1.54 -14.03 8.77
N TRP A 224 1.92 -13.88 7.50
CA TRP A 224 1.99 -15.01 6.56
C TRP A 224 3.01 -16.06 7.00
N VAL A 225 4.21 -15.63 7.38
CA VAL A 225 5.27 -16.54 7.84
C VAL A 225 4.84 -17.27 9.11
N ALA A 226 4.30 -16.54 10.09
CA ALA A 226 3.86 -17.06 11.38
C ALA A 226 2.73 -18.09 11.22
N LEU A 227 1.67 -17.76 10.48
CA LEU A 227 0.57 -18.68 10.23
C LEU A 227 1.02 -19.91 9.43
N SER A 228 1.85 -19.70 8.40
CA SER A 228 2.37 -20.80 7.59
C SER A 228 3.18 -21.78 8.41
N ALA A 229 4.05 -21.28 9.30
CA ALA A 229 4.86 -22.09 10.18
C ALA A 229 4.01 -22.84 11.22
N ALA A 230 3.03 -22.16 11.84
CA ALA A 230 2.17 -22.75 12.86
C ALA A 230 1.24 -23.84 12.29
N LEU A 231 0.62 -23.57 11.15
CA LEU A 231 -0.36 -24.47 10.52
C LEU A 231 0.28 -25.46 9.54
N LYS A 232 1.59 -25.38 9.32
CA LYS A 232 2.38 -26.23 8.40
C LYS A 232 1.80 -26.29 6.99
N THR A 233 1.38 -25.14 6.49
CA THR A 233 0.77 -24.95 5.16
C THR A 233 1.36 -23.72 4.50
N ARG A 234 1.41 -23.68 3.18
CA ARG A 234 1.73 -22.45 2.45
C ARG A 234 0.54 -21.50 2.41
N VAL A 235 0.82 -20.23 2.14
CA VAL A 235 -0.16 -19.16 1.94
C VAL A 235 -0.35 -18.97 0.43
N HIS A 236 -1.56 -19.21 -0.04
CA HIS A 236 -1.96 -18.99 -1.41
C HIS A 236 -2.21 -17.50 -1.68
N LEU A 237 -1.55 -16.97 -2.71
CA LEU A 237 -1.74 -15.64 -3.26
C LEU A 237 -2.29 -15.74 -4.69
N ASP A 238 -3.03 -14.71 -5.12
CA ASP A 238 -3.36 -14.56 -6.54
C ASP A 238 -2.09 -14.25 -7.36
N ASP A 239 -2.19 -14.38 -8.68
CA ASP A 239 -1.06 -14.19 -9.60
C ASP A 239 -0.39 -12.82 -9.50
N TYR A 240 -1.15 -11.76 -9.18
CA TYR A 240 -0.59 -10.43 -9.07
C TYR A 240 0.26 -10.31 -7.80
N ARG A 241 -0.31 -10.66 -6.64
CA ARG A 241 0.41 -10.64 -5.36
C ARG A 241 1.59 -11.60 -5.36
N TRP A 242 1.43 -12.82 -5.89
CA TRP A 242 2.53 -13.75 -6.04
C TRP A 242 3.68 -13.13 -6.85
N ARG A 243 3.39 -12.51 -8.00
CA ARG A 243 4.42 -11.86 -8.83
C ARG A 243 5.13 -10.69 -8.13
N LEU A 244 4.41 -9.93 -7.29
CA LEU A 244 5.02 -8.87 -6.49
C LEU A 244 6.11 -9.44 -5.58
N TYR A 245 5.79 -10.44 -4.76
CA TYR A 245 6.75 -11.00 -3.82
C TYR A 245 7.77 -11.94 -4.46
N SER A 246 7.37 -12.77 -5.43
CA SER A 246 8.28 -13.74 -6.07
C SER A 246 9.39 -13.06 -6.84
N SER A 247 9.18 -11.82 -7.28
CA SER A 247 10.18 -11.01 -7.96
C SER A 247 11.45 -10.75 -7.18
N GLN A 248 11.38 -10.84 -5.85
CA GLN A 248 12.51 -10.69 -4.97
C GLN A 248 13.56 -11.80 -5.21
N ARG A 249 13.14 -12.98 -5.74
CA ARG A 249 14.06 -14.05 -6.13
C ARG A 249 14.90 -13.69 -7.36
N ASP A 250 14.41 -12.80 -8.22
CA ASP A 250 15.06 -12.48 -9.49
C ASP A 250 16.35 -11.66 -9.30
N GLN A 251 16.56 -11.08 -8.11
CA GLN A 251 17.67 -10.19 -7.82
C GLN A 251 18.48 -10.67 -6.62
N PRO A 252 19.76 -11.03 -6.78
CA PRO A 252 20.62 -11.45 -5.67
C PRO A 252 20.71 -10.43 -4.53
N THR A 253 20.59 -9.13 -4.83
CA THR A 253 20.60 -8.05 -3.84
C THR A 253 19.35 -8.01 -2.96
N CYS A 254 18.27 -8.69 -3.35
CA CYS A 254 17.07 -8.83 -2.54
C CYS A 254 17.17 -10.01 -1.57
N TYR A 255 18.18 -10.87 -1.72
CA TYR A 255 18.36 -12.05 -0.88
C TYR A 255 18.64 -11.67 0.58
N GLY A 256 17.79 -12.15 1.49
CA GLY A 256 17.96 -11.83 2.90
C GLY A 256 16.85 -12.38 3.80
N PRO A 257 16.91 -12.06 5.10
CA PRO A 257 15.98 -12.58 6.10
C PRO A 257 14.53 -12.11 5.87
N GLN A 258 14.30 -11.00 5.17
CA GLN A 258 12.95 -10.53 4.85
C GLN A 258 12.31 -11.26 3.66
N THR A 259 13.11 -11.81 2.73
CA THR A 259 12.62 -12.36 1.47
C THR A 259 12.63 -13.88 1.44
N ALA A 260 13.68 -14.52 1.99
CA ALA A 260 13.82 -15.97 1.97
C ALA A 260 12.69 -16.74 2.69
N PRO A 261 12.12 -16.26 3.83
CA PRO A 261 10.97 -16.93 4.44
C PRO A 261 9.71 -16.85 3.56
N LEU A 262 9.51 -15.74 2.86
CA LEU A 262 8.34 -15.51 2.01
C LEU A 262 8.43 -16.32 0.72
N VAL A 263 9.55 -16.18 0.04
CA VAL A 263 9.74 -16.69 -1.31
C VAL A 263 10.94 -17.60 -1.41
N GLY A 264 11.40 -18.24 -0.36
CA GLY A 264 12.38 -19.32 -0.46
C GLY A 264 13.76 -18.89 -0.93
N TYR A 265 14.62 -19.88 -1.14
CA TYR A 265 16.01 -19.69 -1.51
C TYR A 265 16.59 -20.92 -2.22
N LYS A 266 17.77 -20.75 -2.82
CA LYS A 266 18.51 -21.84 -3.43
C LYS A 266 19.59 -22.36 -2.48
N LEU A 267 19.56 -23.67 -2.19
CA LEU A 267 20.61 -24.39 -1.46
C LEU A 267 21.36 -25.32 -2.41
N GLY A 268 22.55 -24.90 -2.85
CA GLY A 268 23.30 -25.61 -3.88
C GLY A 268 22.51 -25.63 -5.20
N ASN A 269 22.07 -26.81 -5.63
CA ASN A 269 21.24 -26.99 -6.84
C ASN A 269 19.74 -27.20 -6.51
N HIS A 270 19.35 -27.10 -5.25
CA HIS A 270 17.97 -27.34 -4.81
C HIS A 270 17.25 -26.02 -4.51
N GLU A 271 16.05 -25.87 -5.05
CA GLU A 271 15.15 -24.79 -4.70
C GLU A 271 14.37 -25.15 -3.44
N HIS A 272 14.50 -24.33 -2.39
CA HIS A 272 13.72 -24.44 -1.18
C HIS A 272 12.59 -23.41 -1.23
N PRO A 273 11.31 -23.83 -1.20
CA PRO A 273 10.19 -22.90 -1.26
C PRO A 273 10.07 -22.08 0.04
N GLY A 274 9.54 -20.86 -0.08
CA GLY A 274 9.09 -20.07 1.07
C GLY A 274 7.64 -20.39 1.43
N CYS A 275 7.09 -19.59 2.33
CA CYS A 275 5.71 -19.76 2.79
C CYS A 275 4.67 -19.37 1.73
N LEU A 276 4.99 -18.49 0.78
CA LEU A 276 4.05 -18.03 -0.24
C LEU A 276 4.00 -19.00 -1.43
N THR A 277 2.84 -19.09 -2.06
CA THR A 277 2.64 -19.85 -3.31
C THR A 277 1.50 -19.27 -4.14
N ASN A 278 1.53 -19.47 -5.45
CA ASN A 278 0.36 -19.29 -6.34
C ASN A 278 -0.33 -20.62 -6.69
N SER A 279 0.03 -21.72 -6.03
CA SER A 279 -0.66 -23.00 -6.18
C SER A 279 -1.71 -23.17 -5.09
N LEU A 280 -2.93 -23.55 -5.49
CA LEU A 280 -3.99 -23.93 -4.55
C LEU A 280 -3.70 -25.27 -3.85
N GLU A 281 -2.82 -26.10 -4.43
CA GLU A 281 -2.56 -27.44 -3.94
C GLU A 281 -1.94 -27.43 -2.53
N GLY A 282 -2.70 -27.98 -1.58
CA GLY A 282 -2.29 -28.10 -0.18
C GLY A 282 -2.25 -26.78 0.59
N ALA A 283 -2.75 -25.68 0.01
CA ALA A 283 -2.84 -24.40 0.69
C ALA A 283 -4.14 -24.31 1.50
N ARG A 284 -4.02 -24.07 2.80
CA ARG A 284 -5.16 -23.81 3.70
C ARG A 284 -5.32 -22.35 4.08
N ILE A 285 -4.32 -21.52 3.79
CA ILE A 285 -4.37 -20.07 4.06
C ILE A 285 -4.41 -19.38 2.72
N HIS A 286 -5.38 -18.48 2.54
CA HIS A 286 -5.49 -17.66 1.34
C HIS A 286 -5.35 -16.19 1.73
N SER A 287 -4.61 -15.44 0.93
CA SER A 287 -4.45 -13.99 1.09
C SER A 287 -4.54 -13.32 -0.28
N CYS A 288 -5.48 -13.78 -1.10
CA CYS A 288 -5.72 -13.26 -2.45
C CYS A 288 -6.48 -11.93 -2.40
N GLU A 289 -6.23 -11.09 -3.38
CA GLU A 289 -7.04 -9.90 -3.64
C GLU A 289 -8.50 -10.29 -3.95
N ARG A 290 -9.46 -9.60 -3.32
CA ARG A 290 -10.89 -9.84 -3.58
C ARG A 290 -11.23 -9.52 -5.04
N GLY A 291 -12.15 -10.29 -5.62
CA GLY A 291 -12.52 -10.15 -7.03
C GLY A 291 -11.65 -10.95 -8.00
N THR A 292 -10.55 -11.56 -7.54
CA THR A 292 -9.78 -12.55 -8.30
C THR A 292 -10.48 -13.91 -8.31
N ARG A 293 -10.08 -14.81 -9.23
CA ARG A 293 -10.69 -16.14 -9.43
C ARG A 293 -10.28 -17.19 -8.36
N CYS A 294 -10.01 -16.78 -7.13
CA CYS A 294 -9.65 -17.72 -6.08
C CYS A 294 -10.88 -18.46 -5.54
N GLU A 295 -10.81 -19.79 -5.49
CA GLU A 295 -11.89 -20.66 -5.03
C GLU A 295 -12.31 -20.41 -3.57
N VAL A 296 -11.43 -19.81 -2.76
CA VAL A 296 -11.72 -19.45 -1.37
C VAL A 296 -12.95 -18.54 -1.24
N PHE A 297 -13.20 -17.68 -2.22
CA PHE A 297 -14.33 -16.76 -2.19
C PHE A 297 -15.68 -17.43 -2.45
N GLN A 298 -15.67 -18.65 -2.99
CA GLN A 298 -16.87 -19.46 -3.21
C GLN A 298 -17.09 -20.49 -2.09
N ASN A 299 -16.12 -20.64 -1.18
CA ASN A 299 -16.19 -21.63 -0.11
C ASN A 299 -16.96 -21.07 1.10
N PRO A 300 -18.12 -21.66 1.47
CA PRO A 300 -18.92 -21.19 2.61
C PRO A 300 -18.28 -21.53 3.99
N ASN A 301 -17.26 -22.40 4.01
CA ASN A 301 -16.61 -22.90 5.22
C ASN A 301 -15.20 -22.31 5.38
N VAL A 302 -15.10 -20.98 5.28
CA VAL A 302 -13.85 -20.23 5.46
C VAL A 302 -13.91 -19.45 6.77
N VAL A 303 -12.81 -19.50 7.52
CA VAL A 303 -12.58 -18.63 8.68
C VAL A 303 -11.88 -17.37 8.21
N TRP A 304 -12.50 -16.22 8.45
CA TRP A 304 -11.98 -14.92 8.03
C TRP A 304 -11.11 -14.34 9.14
N ILE A 305 -9.88 -13.99 8.80
CA ILE A 305 -8.93 -13.31 9.68
C ILE A 305 -8.87 -11.84 9.27
N THR A 306 -9.28 -10.97 10.19
CA THR A 306 -9.27 -9.51 10.02
C THR A 306 -8.21 -8.91 10.95
N PRO A 307 -7.16 -8.27 10.40
CA PRO A 307 -6.16 -7.59 11.21
C PRO A 307 -6.72 -6.42 12.01
N ILE A 308 -6.18 -6.21 13.22
CA ILE A 308 -6.45 -5.03 14.05
C ILE A 308 -5.15 -4.32 14.40
N ILE A 309 -5.21 -3.00 14.56
CA ILE A 309 -4.02 -2.18 14.86
C ILE A 309 -3.87 -1.99 16.37
N ALA A 310 -5.00 -1.89 17.09
CA ALA A 310 -5.01 -1.56 18.49
C ALA A 310 -6.33 -1.96 19.16
N ARG A 311 -6.34 -1.90 20.49
CA ARG A 311 -7.57 -1.95 21.29
C ARG A 311 -7.78 -0.64 22.00
N HIS A 312 -9.00 -0.12 21.99
CA HIS A 312 -9.37 1.09 22.70
C HIS A 312 -10.49 0.78 23.70
N LYS A 313 -10.22 0.95 25.00
CA LYS A 313 -11.19 0.68 26.08
C LYS A 313 -11.85 -0.72 26.00
N GLY A 314 -11.07 -1.72 25.60
CA GLY A 314 -11.54 -3.11 25.42
C GLY A 314 -12.24 -3.41 24.10
N TYR A 315 -12.40 -2.44 23.20
CA TYR A 315 -12.94 -2.64 21.85
C TYR A 315 -11.81 -2.77 20.83
N GLU A 316 -11.95 -3.71 19.90
CA GLU A 316 -11.01 -3.95 18.82
C GLU A 316 -11.15 -2.87 17.74
N VAL A 317 -10.03 -2.24 17.38
CA VAL A 317 -9.97 -1.20 16.35
C VAL A 317 -9.41 -1.82 15.08
N ALA A 318 -10.30 -2.04 14.11
CA ALA A 318 -9.94 -2.55 12.80
C ALA A 318 -8.90 -1.66 12.13
N GLU A 319 -8.02 -2.29 11.37
CA GLU A 319 -7.04 -1.60 10.54
C GLU A 319 -7.72 -0.94 9.34
N ILE A 320 -8.19 0.30 9.54
CA ILE A 320 -8.78 1.15 8.50
C ILE A 320 -7.75 2.19 8.06
N GLY A 321 -6.75 1.79 7.26
CA GLY A 321 -5.86 2.77 6.63
C GLY A 321 -4.97 3.60 7.56
N ALA A 322 -4.81 3.22 8.84
CA ALA A 322 -3.99 4.01 9.76
C ALA A 322 -2.51 3.85 9.40
N GLY A 323 -1.75 4.96 9.42
CA GLY A 323 -0.41 5.04 8.82
C GLY A 323 -0.51 5.52 7.38
N GLY A 324 -1.02 4.70 6.49
CA GLY A 324 -1.04 4.98 5.06
C GLY A 324 -1.43 3.74 4.27
N GLY A 325 -1.11 3.73 2.98
CA GLY A 325 -1.22 2.52 2.14
C GLY A 325 -2.64 1.96 1.93
N HIS A 326 -3.68 2.71 2.31
CA HIS A 326 -5.07 2.27 2.14
C HIS A 326 -5.35 1.96 0.67
N GLY A 327 -5.68 0.70 0.41
CA GLY A 327 -5.99 0.21 -0.93
C GLY A 327 -4.78 -0.25 -1.75
N ASP A 328 -3.54 -0.20 -1.28
CA ASP A 328 -2.36 -0.60 -2.08
C ASP A 328 -2.52 -1.95 -2.78
N LEU A 329 -3.10 -2.94 -2.09
CA LEU A 329 -3.37 -4.28 -2.61
C LEU A 329 -4.85 -4.58 -2.84
N ASN A 330 -5.78 -3.66 -2.55
CA ASN A 330 -7.23 -3.91 -2.49
C ASN A 330 -8.13 -2.71 -2.92
N GLN A 331 -7.67 -1.77 -3.76
CA GLN A 331 -8.51 -0.61 -4.13
C GLN A 331 -9.84 -1.05 -4.74
N THR A 332 -10.94 -0.47 -4.29
CA THR A 332 -12.13 -0.22 -5.11
C THR A 332 -11.88 1.01 -5.96
N HIS A 333 -12.57 1.19 -7.10
CA HIS A 333 -12.25 2.30 -7.99
C HIS A 333 -12.47 3.59 -7.26
N SER A 334 -11.55 4.54 -7.28
CA SER A 334 -11.76 5.81 -6.57
C SER A 334 -11.55 6.99 -7.52
N LEU A 335 -12.53 7.88 -7.64
CA LEU A 335 -12.38 9.16 -8.32
C LEU A 335 -11.69 10.13 -7.35
N GLU A 336 -10.43 10.45 -7.62
CA GLU A 336 -9.65 11.40 -6.82
C GLU A 336 -10.09 12.85 -7.11
N LEU A 337 -10.37 13.59 -6.04
CA LEU A 337 -10.83 14.98 -6.07
C LEU A 337 -9.76 15.87 -5.44
N TYR A 338 -8.85 16.37 -6.29
CA TYR A 338 -7.64 17.05 -5.85
C TYR A 338 -7.86 18.47 -5.30
N ASP A 339 -8.99 19.11 -5.60
CA ASP A 339 -9.30 20.47 -5.15
C ASP A 339 -10.81 20.82 -5.19
N LEU A 340 -11.16 21.93 -4.54
CA LEU A 340 -12.54 22.47 -4.48
C LEU A 340 -13.12 22.79 -5.88
N GLY A 341 -12.26 23.13 -6.83
CA GLY A 341 -12.64 23.43 -8.21
C GLY A 341 -13.06 22.17 -8.98
N SER A 342 -12.37 21.06 -8.74
CA SER A 342 -12.65 19.73 -9.31
C SER A 342 -14.00 19.20 -8.82
N VAL A 343 -14.31 19.42 -7.53
CA VAL A 343 -15.63 19.09 -6.96
C VAL A 343 -16.74 19.94 -7.59
N GLN A 344 -16.51 21.26 -7.75
CA GLN A 344 -17.48 22.16 -8.39
C GLN A 344 -17.72 21.83 -9.87
N GLN A 345 -16.66 21.46 -10.60
CA GLN A 345 -16.76 21.02 -12.00
C GLN A 345 -17.55 19.72 -12.10
N LEU A 346 -17.27 18.73 -11.24
CA LEU A 346 -18.02 17.48 -11.20
C LEU A 346 -19.50 17.72 -10.88
N LEU A 347 -19.80 18.56 -9.87
CA LEU A 347 -21.17 18.96 -9.53
C LEU A 347 -21.87 19.67 -10.71
N ALA A 348 -21.18 20.54 -11.44
CA ALA A 348 -21.73 21.22 -12.61
C ALA A 348 -22.00 20.27 -13.79
N ILE A 349 -21.18 19.22 -13.94
CA ILE A 349 -21.38 18.18 -14.96
C ILE A 349 -22.56 17.28 -14.57
N CYS A 350 -22.63 16.82 -13.32
CA CYS A 350 -23.76 16.05 -12.82
C CYS A 350 -25.08 16.83 -12.94
N ASN A 351 -25.09 18.12 -12.62
CA ASN A 351 -26.29 18.97 -12.77
C ASN A 351 -26.75 19.12 -14.23
N ARG A 352 -25.83 19.10 -15.19
CA ARG A 352 -26.14 19.12 -16.63
C ARG A 352 -26.69 17.77 -17.10
N ALA A 353 -26.07 16.66 -16.69
CA ALA A 353 -26.51 15.32 -17.05
C ALA A 353 -27.85 14.92 -16.40
N LEU A 354 -28.15 15.43 -15.20
CA LEU A 354 -29.40 15.19 -14.47
C LEU A 354 -30.53 16.17 -14.83
N GLN A 355 -30.46 16.90 -15.95
CA GLN A 355 -31.58 17.71 -16.42
C GLN A 355 -32.86 16.89 -16.66
N ALA A 356 -32.71 15.60 -17.02
CA ALA A 356 -33.82 14.67 -17.23
C ALA A 356 -34.33 13.95 -15.96
N ARG A 357 -33.67 14.12 -14.81
CA ARG A 357 -34.02 13.50 -13.51
C ARG A 357 -33.89 14.49 -12.35
N PRO A 358 -34.79 15.48 -12.24
CA PRO A 358 -34.70 16.56 -11.25
C PRO A 358 -34.77 16.07 -9.79
N GLU A 359 -35.36 14.91 -9.54
CA GLU A 359 -35.54 14.29 -8.22
C GLU A 359 -34.22 13.88 -7.53
N LEU A 360 -33.14 13.72 -8.29
CA LEU A 360 -31.82 13.31 -7.76
C LEU A 360 -30.90 14.49 -7.46
N LYS A 361 -31.30 15.73 -7.78
CA LYS A 361 -30.45 16.92 -7.64
C LYS A 361 -30.14 17.28 -6.19
N GLU A 362 -31.15 17.24 -5.31
CA GLU A 362 -30.97 17.58 -3.89
C GLU A 362 -30.18 16.50 -3.12
N PRO A 363 -30.47 15.19 -3.26
CA PRO A 363 -29.64 14.13 -2.65
C PRO A 363 -28.17 14.19 -3.09
N MET A 364 -27.91 14.53 -4.35
CA MET A 364 -26.56 14.63 -4.88
C MET A 364 -25.81 15.86 -4.31
N LYS A 365 -26.46 17.02 -4.20
CA LYS A 365 -25.87 18.20 -3.54
C LYS A 365 -25.55 17.95 -2.08
N GLU A 366 -26.45 17.27 -1.36
CA GLU A 366 -26.24 16.92 0.05
C GLU A 366 -25.07 15.95 0.20
N TRP A 367 -24.98 14.95 -0.68
CA TRP A 367 -23.87 14.01 -0.72
C TRP A 367 -22.51 14.70 -1.01
N PHE A 368 -22.44 15.61 -1.99
CA PHE A 368 -21.23 16.39 -2.27
C PHE A 368 -20.87 17.35 -1.13
N SER A 369 -21.86 17.96 -0.47
CA SER A 369 -21.62 18.84 0.69
C SER A 369 -21.06 18.04 1.88
N ASN A 370 -21.55 16.82 2.08
CA ASN A 370 -21.02 15.91 3.09
C ASN A 370 -19.61 15.41 2.75
N LEU A 371 -19.29 15.17 1.47
CA LEU A 371 -17.93 14.88 1.02
C LEU A 371 -16.95 16.01 1.36
N MET A 372 -17.37 17.25 1.09
CA MET A 372 -16.58 18.45 1.38
C MET A 372 -16.38 18.68 2.87
N ASN A 373 -17.44 18.51 3.67
CA ASN A 373 -17.38 18.73 5.12
C ASN A 373 -16.55 17.65 5.85
N ASN A 374 -16.47 16.44 5.28
CA ASN A 374 -15.70 15.33 5.85
C ASN A 374 -14.26 15.23 5.31
N GLY A 375 -13.82 16.16 4.46
CA GLY A 375 -12.44 16.18 3.93
C GLY A 375 -12.07 14.96 3.10
N LYS A 376 -13.04 14.30 2.45
CA LYS A 376 -12.77 13.12 1.62
C LYS A 376 -12.17 13.55 0.27
N GLU A 377 -10.95 13.09 0.00
CA GLU A 377 -10.18 13.40 -1.22
C GLU A 377 -10.46 12.42 -2.37
N SER A 378 -11.31 11.41 -2.17
CA SER A 378 -11.69 10.46 -3.22
C SER A 378 -13.10 9.88 -3.04
N ILE A 379 -13.71 9.46 -4.15
CA ILE A 379 -15.04 8.80 -4.20
C ILE A 379 -14.87 7.36 -4.68
N ASP A 380 -15.22 6.38 -3.86
CA ASP A 380 -15.32 4.99 -4.30
C ASP A 380 -16.46 4.80 -5.33
N LEU A 381 -16.12 4.27 -6.49
CA LEU A 381 -16.95 3.89 -7.61
C LEU A 381 -17.01 2.35 -7.66
N ASP A 382 -18.21 1.81 -7.74
CA ASP A 382 -18.40 0.38 -7.99
C ASP A 382 -18.32 0.09 -9.50
N LEU A 383 -17.39 -0.78 -9.88
CA LEU A 383 -17.16 -1.13 -11.29
C LEU A 383 -18.27 -1.95 -11.91
N GLU A 384 -18.94 -2.81 -11.14
CA GLU A 384 -20.02 -3.63 -11.70
C GLU A 384 -21.15 -2.71 -12.16
N ILE A 385 -21.38 -1.63 -11.40
CA ILE A 385 -22.34 -0.58 -11.75
C ILE A 385 -21.89 0.23 -12.98
N LEU A 386 -20.62 0.63 -13.03
CA LEU A 386 -20.08 1.41 -14.17
C LEU A 386 -20.10 0.61 -15.48
N ARG A 387 -19.80 -0.68 -15.42
CA ARG A 387 -19.78 -1.54 -16.60
C ARG A 387 -21.18 -1.84 -17.12
N ASP A 388 -22.11 -2.18 -16.24
CA ASP A 388 -23.52 -2.41 -16.61
C ASP A 388 -24.10 -1.19 -17.34
N GLU A 389 -23.77 0.03 -16.90
CA GLU A 389 -24.31 1.25 -17.49
C GLU A 389 -23.63 1.68 -18.78
N VAL A 390 -22.32 1.44 -18.92
CA VAL A 390 -21.61 1.67 -20.17
C VAL A 390 -22.08 0.69 -21.25
N GLU A 391 -22.20 -0.60 -20.92
CA GLU A 391 -22.69 -1.65 -21.84
C GLU A 391 -24.13 -1.37 -22.31
N ILE A 392 -25.00 -0.77 -21.49
CA ILE A 392 -26.35 -0.34 -21.87
C ILE A 392 -26.33 0.81 -22.90
N THR A 393 -25.27 1.62 -22.94
CA THR A 393 -25.17 2.80 -23.82
C THR A 393 -24.47 2.56 -25.16
N SER A 394 -23.67 1.50 -25.29
CA SER A 394 -23.04 1.10 -26.56
C SER A 394 -24.00 0.23 -27.38
N GLN A 395 -24.65 0.78 -28.41
CA GLN A 395 -25.58 0.03 -29.28
C GLN A 395 -24.89 -0.68 -30.47
N ASP A 396 -23.56 -0.75 -30.47
CA ASP A 396 -22.81 -1.04 -31.71
C ASP A 396 -22.30 -2.49 -31.77
N GLY A 397 -22.58 -3.32 -30.76
CA GLY A 397 -22.43 -4.78 -30.81
C GLY A 397 -21.01 -5.31 -31.06
N ARG A 398 -19.98 -4.45 -30.93
CA ARG A 398 -18.57 -4.86 -30.93
C ARG A 398 -18.02 -4.71 -29.51
N PRO A 399 -17.17 -5.65 -29.05
CA PRO A 399 -16.43 -5.42 -27.81
C PRO A 399 -15.54 -4.18 -28.01
N ASP A 400 -15.73 -3.16 -27.16
CA ASP A 400 -14.87 -1.99 -27.14
C ASP A 400 -13.50 -2.40 -26.56
N ASP A 401 -12.53 -2.64 -27.43
CA ASP A 401 -11.14 -2.90 -27.06
C ASP A 401 -10.41 -1.64 -26.50
N GLU A 402 -11.11 -0.50 -26.41
CA GLU A 402 -10.63 0.79 -25.90
C GLU A 402 -11.49 1.34 -24.74
N PHE A 403 -11.95 0.50 -23.81
CA PHE A 403 -12.49 1.01 -22.53
C PHE A 403 -11.36 1.54 -21.63
N ASP A 404 -10.85 2.72 -21.97
CA ASP A 404 -9.83 3.42 -21.20
C ASP A 404 -10.47 4.18 -20.03
N MET A 405 -10.48 3.54 -18.86
CA MET A 405 -10.96 4.10 -17.60
C MET A 405 -10.22 5.38 -17.19
N ASP A 406 -8.97 5.56 -17.62
CA ASP A 406 -8.19 6.76 -17.33
C ASP A 406 -8.68 7.97 -18.17
N ASN A 407 -9.46 7.72 -19.24
CA ASN A 407 -10.00 8.73 -20.16
C ASN A 407 -11.53 8.68 -20.30
N LEU A 408 -12.24 8.06 -19.33
CA LEU A 408 -13.69 7.97 -19.37
C LEU A 408 -14.32 9.37 -19.32
N PRO A 409 -15.15 9.77 -20.31
CA PRO A 409 -15.77 11.09 -20.27
C PRO A 409 -16.75 11.17 -19.09
N ILE A 410 -16.67 12.27 -18.33
CA ILE A 410 -17.27 12.41 -16.98
C ILE A 410 -18.80 12.22 -17.00
N ASP A 411 -19.47 12.49 -18.11
CA ASP A 411 -20.90 12.25 -18.31
C ASP A 411 -21.28 10.76 -18.17
N LYS A 412 -20.35 9.83 -18.47
CA LYS A 412 -20.53 8.38 -18.28
C LYS A 412 -20.41 7.93 -16.83
N LEU A 413 -19.86 8.75 -15.92
CA LEU A 413 -19.78 8.47 -14.48
C LEU A 413 -21.08 8.81 -13.72
N VAL A 414 -21.93 9.66 -14.30
CA VAL A 414 -23.12 10.21 -13.63
C VAL A 414 -24.12 9.15 -13.17
N PRO A 415 -24.45 8.11 -13.96
CA PRO A 415 -25.44 7.13 -13.51
C PRO A 415 -24.88 6.17 -12.44
N ALA A 416 -23.57 5.89 -12.42
CA ALA A 416 -22.92 5.12 -11.35
C ALA A 416 -22.90 5.91 -10.03
N LEU A 417 -22.59 7.21 -10.08
CA LEU A 417 -22.69 8.12 -8.94
C LEU A 417 -24.13 8.19 -8.40
N THR A 418 -25.12 8.18 -9.29
CA THR A 418 -26.55 8.19 -8.94
C THR A 418 -26.96 6.92 -8.17
N ARG A 419 -26.44 5.76 -8.57
CA ARG A 419 -26.67 4.49 -7.86
C ARG A 419 -25.96 4.42 -6.51
N LEU A 420 -24.75 4.95 -6.38
CA LEU A 420 -24.04 5.10 -5.10
C LEU A 420 -24.83 5.93 -4.07
N ILE A 421 -25.56 6.95 -4.53
CA ILE A 421 -26.42 7.78 -3.69
C ILE A 421 -27.71 7.03 -3.28
N THR A 422 -28.21 6.12 -4.13
CA THR A 422 -29.52 5.47 -3.94
C THR A 422 -29.44 4.03 -3.41
N GLY A 423 -28.29 3.36 -3.49
CA GLY A 423 -28.10 1.93 -3.25
C GLY A 423 -27.55 1.54 -1.86
N LYS A 424 -27.36 2.50 -0.94
CA LYS A 424 -26.74 2.28 0.38
C LYS A 424 -27.39 1.20 1.27
N SER A 425 -28.61 0.72 0.98
CA SER A 425 -29.33 -0.20 1.88
C SER A 425 -28.98 -1.68 1.76
N LYS A 426 -28.24 -2.13 0.74
CA LYS A 426 -27.90 -3.57 0.58
C LYS A 426 -26.58 -3.99 1.22
N GLN A 427 -25.61 -3.10 1.31
CA GLN A 427 -24.29 -3.39 1.91
C GLN A 427 -24.40 -3.68 3.43
N GLU A 428 -25.28 -2.94 4.12
CA GLU A 428 -25.50 -3.05 5.57
C GLU A 428 -26.17 -4.37 6.00
N GLU A 429 -26.88 -5.05 5.08
CA GLU A 429 -27.57 -6.32 5.34
C GLU A 429 -26.61 -7.52 5.22
N GLU A 430 -25.63 -7.46 4.31
CA GLU A 430 -24.61 -8.51 4.16
C GLU A 430 -23.57 -8.52 5.29
N ASP A 431 -23.30 -7.35 5.89
CA ASP A 431 -22.37 -7.21 7.02
C ASP A 431 -22.97 -7.75 8.33
N ARG A 432 -24.30 -7.79 8.47
CA ARG A 432 -25.00 -8.36 9.64
C ARG A 432 -24.97 -9.89 9.72
N ILE A 433 -24.86 -10.59 8.58
CA ILE A 433 -24.93 -12.07 8.53
C ILE A 433 -23.58 -12.73 8.87
N LYS A 434 -22.46 -11.98 8.84
CA LYS A 434 -21.09 -12.54 8.97
C LYS A 434 -20.51 -12.59 10.40
N GLN A 435 -21.29 -12.26 11.43
CA GLN A 435 -20.80 -12.12 12.81
C GLN A 435 -20.41 -13.42 13.55
N GLU A 436 -20.66 -14.62 13.00
CA GLU A 436 -20.43 -15.87 13.75
C GLU A 436 -19.11 -16.62 13.44
N ARG A 437 -18.26 -16.16 12.48
CA ARG A 437 -17.04 -16.90 12.07
C ARG A 437 -15.84 -16.00 11.70
N GLN A 438 -15.50 -15.07 12.59
CA GLN A 438 -14.35 -14.18 12.40
C GLN A 438 -13.28 -14.41 13.47
N ILE A 439 -12.02 -14.50 13.03
CA ILE A 439 -10.87 -14.24 13.87
C ILE A 439 -10.53 -12.76 13.67
N VAL A 440 -10.60 -12.01 14.76
CA VAL A 440 -10.09 -10.64 14.82
C VAL A 440 -8.83 -10.70 15.67
N SER A 441 -7.67 -10.37 15.11
CA SER A 441 -6.37 -10.50 15.79
C SER A 441 -5.28 -9.68 15.13
#